data_AF-A0A846QIW7-F1
#
_entry.id   AF-A0A846QIW7-F1
#
_cell.length_a   1.000
_cell.length_b   1.000
_cell.length_c   1.000
_cell.angle_alpha   90.00
_cell.angle_beta   90.00
_cell.angle_gamma   90.00
#
_symmetry.space_group_name_H-M   'P 1'
#
loop_
_entity.id
_entity.type
_entity.pdbx_description
1 polymer ?
#
loop_
_entity_poly.entity_id
_entity_poly.type
_entity_poly.pdbx_seq_one_letter_code
_entity_poly.pdbx_strand_id
1 'polypeptide(L)'
;MYICPNDLMILDPEEMRAYNQEPDACWECYSCVKICPQGAITARPYADFAPMGGTSIPLRSSEDIMWTVKFRNGSVKRFKFPIRTTPEGSIKPFDGKPVTGDLDTEFLFTETALTDPKEALGKKFDVTDADKTFVVKDVL
;
A
#
# COMPACT_ATOMS: atom_id res chain seq x y z
N MET A 1 7.53 -10.06 11.61
CA MET A 1 7.84 -8.88 12.41
C MET A 1 8.12 -7.66 11.55
N TYR A 2 9.34 -7.45 11.03
CA TYR A 2 9.74 -6.14 10.51
C TYR A 2 8.89 -5.51 9.38
N ILE A 3 8.32 -6.30 8.45
CA ILE A 3 7.70 -5.75 7.23
C ILE A 3 6.20 -5.48 7.38
N CYS A 4 5.56 -5.94 8.46
CA CYS A 4 4.13 -5.72 8.63
C CYS A 4 3.92 -4.23 8.91
N PRO A 5 3.22 -3.46 8.05
CA PRO A 5 3.10 -2.02 8.23
C PRO A 5 2.22 -1.63 9.42
N ASN A 6 1.45 -2.60 9.96
CA ASN A 6 0.56 -2.40 11.09
C ASN A 6 1.01 -3.24 12.32
N ASP A 7 2.29 -3.62 12.38
CA ASP A 7 2.90 -4.37 13.50
C ASP A 7 2.20 -5.69 13.90
N LEU A 8 1.45 -6.31 12.99
CA LEU A 8 0.60 -7.46 13.34
C LEU A 8 1.37 -8.78 13.51
N MET A 9 2.53 -8.92 12.87
CA MET A 9 3.24 -10.20 12.76
C MET A 9 4.33 -10.34 13.83
N ILE A 10 4.09 -11.08 14.90
CA ILE A 10 5.04 -11.27 16.01
C ILE A 10 5.62 -12.69 16.03
N LEU A 11 6.80 -12.87 16.65
CA LEU A 11 7.43 -14.17 16.90
C LEU A 11 7.12 -14.62 18.32
N ASP A 12 6.67 -15.86 18.47
CA ASP A 12 6.72 -16.58 19.74
C ASP A 12 8.14 -17.13 19.94
N PRO A 13 8.90 -16.69 20.98
CA PRO A 13 10.27 -17.13 21.22
C PRO A 13 10.38 -18.52 21.86
N GLU A 14 9.31 -19.03 22.46
CA GLU A 14 9.30 -20.38 23.06
C GLU A 14 9.03 -21.43 21.97
N GLU A 15 7.99 -21.20 21.17
CA GLU A 15 7.60 -22.10 20.08
C GLU A 15 8.42 -21.89 18.79
N MET A 16 9.15 -20.79 18.70
CA MET A 16 9.92 -20.37 17.53
C MET A 16 9.05 -20.30 16.25
N ARG A 17 7.80 -19.85 16.41
CA ARG A 17 6.81 -19.70 15.33
C ARG A 17 6.17 -18.32 15.38
N ALA A 18 5.96 -17.73 14.21
CA ALA A 18 5.31 -16.43 14.10
C ALA A 18 3.79 -16.54 13.98
N TYR A 19 3.06 -15.56 14.48
CA TYR A 19 1.61 -15.44 14.35
C TYR A 19 1.17 -14.00 14.09
N ASN A 20 -0.09 -13.82 13.72
CA ASN A 20 -0.72 -12.50 13.64
C ASN A 20 -1.46 -12.23 14.97
N GLN A 21 -1.06 -11.18 15.69
CA GLN A 21 -1.61 -10.85 17.01
C GLN A 21 -3.00 -10.18 16.96
N GLU A 22 -3.37 -9.54 15.85
CA GLU A 22 -4.65 -8.83 15.66
C GLU A 22 -5.17 -9.03 14.21
N PRO A 23 -5.83 -10.17 13.93
CA PRO A 23 -6.21 -10.54 12.56
C PRO A 23 -7.26 -9.65 11.91
N ASP A 24 -8.11 -8.98 12.69
CA ASP A 24 -9.14 -8.03 12.27
C ASP A 24 -8.56 -6.68 11.82
N ALA A 25 -7.38 -6.31 12.31
CA ALA A 25 -6.61 -5.16 11.82
C ALA A 25 -5.75 -5.47 10.58
N CYS A 26 -5.80 -6.70 10.07
CA CYS A 26 -5.06 -7.10 8.86
C CYS A 26 -5.65 -6.46 7.61
N TRP A 27 -4.83 -5.76 6.83
CA TRP A 27 -5.25 -5.19 5.54
C TRP A 27 -5.00 -6.12 4.34
N GLU A 28 -4.59 -7.38 4.60
CA GLU A 28 -4.23 -8.36 3.55
C GLU A 28 -3.31 -7.77 2.45
N CYS A 29 -2.33 -6.94 2.81
CA CYS A 29 -1.41 -6.32 1.85
C CYS A 29 -0.36 -7.30 1.25
N TYR A 30 -0.31 -8.52 1.80
CA TYR A 30 0.63 -9.59 1.47
C TYR A 30 2.12 -9.28 1.73
N SER A 31 2.48 -8.17 2.37
CA SER A 31 3.91 -7.86 2.64
C SER A 31 4.60 -8.96 3.44
N CYS A 32 3.96 -9.46 4.50
CA CYS A 32 4.47 -10.57 5.31
C CYS A 32 4.54 -11.90 4.53
N VAL A 33 3.55 -12.17 3.67
CA VAL A 33 3.52 -13.35 2.79
C VAL A 33 4.68 -13.31 1.78
N LYS A 34 4.89 -12.16 1.11
CA LYS A 34 5.89 -12.00 0.06
C LYS A 34 7.33 -12.11 0.56
N ILE A 35 7.61 -11.64 1.78
CA ILE A 35 8.98 -11.59 2.31
C ILE A 35 9.40 -12.90 3.00
N CYS A 36 8.45 -13.75 3.40
CA CYS A 36 8.76 -14.93 4.20
C CYS A 36 9.66 -15.88 3.40
N PRO A 37 10.94 -16.09 3.81
CA PRO A 37 11.88 -16.89 3.03
C PRO A 37 11.48 -18.37 2.96
N GLN A 38 10.73 -18.84 3.96
CA GLN A 38 10.22 -20.22 4.02
C GLN A 38 8.87 -20.37 3.31
N GLY A 39 8.25 -19.28 2.84
CA GLY A 39 6.89 -19.31 2.29
C GLY A 39 5.82 -19.80 3.27
N ALA A 40 6.05 -19.62 4.58
CA ALA A 40 5.22 -20.20 5.64
C ALA A 40 3.93 -19.43 5.96
N ILE A 41 3.75 -18.24 5.38
CA ILE A 41 2.60 -17.37 5.66
C ILE A 41 1.68 -17.37 4.44
N THR A 42 0.38 -17.57 4.65
CA THR A 42 -0.66 -17.40 3.63
C THR A 42 -1.82 -16.58 4.21
N ALA A 43 -2.63 -15.98 3.34
CA ALA A 43 -3.84 -15.28 3.77
C ALA A 43 -5.04 -16.23 3.71
N ARG A 44 -5.78 -16.29 4.82
CA ARG A 44 -7.13 -16.84 4.86
C ARG A 44 -8.08 -15.63 4.80
N PRO A 45 -8.85 -15.45 3.70
CA PRO A 45 -9.72 -14.29 3.52
C PRO A 45 -10.62 -13.99 4.73
N TYR A 46 -10.98 -12.72 4.91
CA TYR A 46 -11.81 -12.24 6.03
C TYR A 46 -13.05 -13.11 6.28
N ALA A 47 -13.20 -13.60 7.51
CA ALA A 47 -14.16 -14.67 7.82
C ALA A 47 -15.62 -14.21 7.92
N ASP A 48 -15.84 -12.91 8.10
CA ASP A 48 -17.14 -12.27 8.19
C ASP A 48 -17.89 -12.25 6.85
N PHE A 49 -17.17 -12.16 5.72
CA PHE A 49 -17.81 -12.14 4.40
C PHE A 49 -17.24 -13.12 3.36
N ALA A 50 -16.02 -13.64 3.52
CA ALA A 50 -15.40 -14.51 2.53
C ALA A 50 -15.58 -16.00 2.85
N PRO A 51 -16.14 -16.81 1.93
CA PRO A 51 -16.28 -18.24 2.14
C PRO A 51 -14.91 -18.95 2.10
N MET A 52 -14.81 -20.09 2.80
CA MET A 52 -13.58 -20.89 2.83
C MET A 52 -13.15 -21.40 1.44
N GLY A 53 -11.87 -21.72 1.30
CA GLY A 53 -11.31 -22.48 0.18
C GLY A 53 -10.69 -21.66 -0.95
N GLY A 54 -10.88 -20.33 -0.96
CA GLY A 54 -10.15 -19.42 -1.85
C GLY A 54 -8.79 -19.03 -1.27
N THR A 55 -7.75 -18.95 -2.11
CA THR A 55 -6.45 -18.38 -1.71
C THR A 55 -5.67 -17.83 -2.91
N SER A 56 -4.88 -16.80 -2.66
CA SER A 56 -3.94 -16.20 -3.61
C SER A 56 -2.52 -16.33 -3.07
N ILE A 57 -1.62 -16.95 -3.84
CA ILE A 57 -0.26 -17.27 -3.40
C ILE A 57 0.73 -16.53 -4.31
N PRO A 58 1.43 -15.51 -3.80
CA PRO A 58 2.50 -14.84 -4.54
C PRO A 58 3.82 -15.60 -4.44
N LEU A 59 4.63 -15.47 -5.48
CA LEU A 59 6.05 -15.82 -5.50
C LEU A 59 6.79 -14.61 -6.09
N ARG A 60 7.42 -13.81 -5.22
CA ARG A 60 8.11 -12.57 -5.61
C ARG A 60 9.59 -12.88 -5.88
N SER A 61 10.07 -12.47 -7.05
CA SER A 61 11.49 -12.46 -7.44
C SER A 61 12.08 -11.04 -7.32
N SER A 62 13.26 -10.83 -7.86
CA SER A 62 13.93 -9.53 -7.93
C SER A 62 13.28 -8.57 -8.94
N GLU A 63 12.83 -9.09 -10.09
CA GLU A 63 12.34 -8.29 -11.24
C GLU A 63 10.90 -8.61 -11.67
N ASP A 64 10.36 -9.74 -11.21
CA ASP A 64 8.99 -10.18 -11.50
C ASP A 64 8.28 -10.76 -10.26
N ILE A 65 6.95 -10.91 -10.38
CA ILE A 65 6.11 -11.59 -9.39
C ILE A 65 5.17 -12.55 -10.10
N MET A 66 5.10 -13.78 -9.59
CA MET A 66 4.13 -14.78 -10.03
C MET A 66 3.00 -14.87 -9.02
N TRP A 67 1.78 -15.10 -9.52
CA TRP A 67 0.60 -15.30 -8.70
C TRP A 67 -0.10 -16.59 -9.10
N THR A 68 -0.43 -17.41 -8.11
CA THR A 68 -1.35 -18.54 -8.27
C THR A 68 -2.62 -18.26 -7.48
N VAL A 69 -3.75 -18.14 -8.16
CA VAL A 69 -5.07 -17.97 -7.56
C VAL A 69 -5.79 -19.30 -7.59
N LYS A 70 -6.11 -19.86 -6.43
CA LYS A 70 -6.89 -21.09 -6.27
C LYS A 70 -8.30 -20.72 -5.80
N PHE A 71 -9.30 -21.15 -6.55
CA PHE A 71 -10.71 -20.95 -6.23
C PHE A 71 -11.23 -22.07 -5.35
N ARG A 72 -12.33 -21.81 -4.62
CA ARG A 72 -13.02 -22.80 -3.78
C ARG A 72 -13.42 -24.07 -4.55
N ASN A 73 -13.74 -23.95 -5.83
CA ASN A 73 -14.09 -25.08 -6.70
C ASN A 73 -12.89 -25.90 -7.20
N GLY A 74 -11.67 -25.57 -6.77
CA GLY A 74 -10.44 -26.22 -7.20
C GLY A 74 -9.82 -25.70 -8.49
N SER A 75 -10.49 -24.80 -9.22
CA SER A 75 -9.89 -24.17 -10.42
C SER A 75 -8.71 -23.28 -10.04
N VAL A 76 -7.72 -23.22 -10.92
CA VAL A 76 -6.46 -22.51 -10.67
C VAL A 76 -6.15 -21.58 -11.84
N LYS A 77 -5.83 -20.31 -11.54
CA LYS A 77 -5.31 -19.34 -12.50
C LYS A 77 -3.88 -18.95 -12.12
N ARG A 78 -3.02 -18.78 -13.11
CA ARG A 78 -1.61 -18.40 -12.91
C ARG A 78 -1.30 -17.15 -13.73
N PHE A 79 -0.56 -16.24 -13.12
CA PHE A 79 -0.15 -14.97 -13.72
C PHE A 79 1.32 -14.70 -13.41
N LYS A 80 1.96 -13.90 -14.26
CA LYS A 80 3.32 -13.39 -14.06
C LYS A 80 3.35 -11.93 -14.51
N PHE A 81 3.87 -11.05 -13.67
CA PHE A 81 3.96 -9.61 -13.93
C PHE A 81 5.38 -9.10 -13.65
N PRO A 82 5.95 -8.24 -14.50
CA PRO A 82 7.18 -7.52 -14.17
C PRO A 82 6.91 -6.52 -13.04
N ILE A 83 7.85 -6.37 -12.10
CA ILE A 83 7.76 -5.43 -10.97
C ILE A 83 8.90 -4.41 -10.95
N ARG A 84 10.00 -4.66 -11.66
CA ARG A 84 11.15 -3.76 -11.69
C ARG A 84 11.92 -3.90 -12.99
N THR A 85 12.42 -2.79 -13.52
CA THR A 85 13.24 -2.74 -14.76
C THR A 85 14.72 -2.46 -14.49
N THR A 86 15.09 -2.21 -13.23
CA THR A 86 16.46 -1.94 -12.78
C THR A 86 16.81 -2.81 -11.57
N PRO A 87 18.10 -3.13 -11.32
CA PRO A 87 18.47 -3.96 -10.18
C PRO A 87 18.11 -3.34 -8.82
N GLU A 88 17.95 -4.19 -7.80
CA GLU A 88 17.81 -3.73 -6.41
C GLU A 88 19.06 -2.98 -5.93
N GLY A 89 18.86 -1.93 -5.13
CA GLY A 89 19.95 -1.07 -4.65
C GLY A 89 20.63 -0.19 -5.71
N SER A 90 20.22 -0.24 -6.97
CA SER A 90 20.90 0.51 -8.06
C SER A 90 20.49 1.99 -8.22
N ILE A 91 19.50 2.47 -7.47
CA ILE A 91 18.99 3.84 -7.61
C ILE A 91 20.04 4.82 -7.10
N LYS A 92 20.47 5.73 -7.96
CA LYS A 92 21.33 6.86 -7.61
C LYS A 92 20.52 8.17 -7.71
N PRO A 93 19.93 8.66 -6.61
CA PRO A 93 18.91 9.71 -6.68
C PRO A 93 19.42 11.05 -7.22
N PHE A 94 20.70 11.36 -6.99
CA PHE A 94 21.31 12.65 -7.35
C PHE A 94 22.31 12.57 -8.53
N ASP A 95 22.53 11.38 -9.11
CA ASP A 95 23.48 11.20 -10.21
C ASP A 95 22.99 11.92 -11.47
N GLY A 96 23.82 12.83 -12.00
CA GLY A 96 23.48 13.68 -13.14
C GLY A 96 22.31 14.66 -12.90
N LYS A 97 21.96 14.95 -11.64
CA LYS A 97 20.93 15.93 -11.28
C LYS A 97 21.53 17.30 -10.95
N PRO A 98 20.78 18.40 -11.17
CA PRO A 98 21.20 19.73 -10.73
C PRO A 98 21.41 19.80 -9.22
N VAL A 99 22.20 20.78 -8.78
CA VAL A 99 22.31 21.16 -7.37
C VAL A 99 21.04 21.89 -6.92
N THR A 100 20.81 21.94 -5.61
CA THR A 100 19.66 22.65 -5.03
C THR A 100 19.63 24.11 -5.49
N GLY A 101 18.46 24.55 -5.93
CA GLY A 101 18.20 25.93 -6.33
C GLY A 101 17.89 26.85 -5.15
N ASP A 102 17.19 27.93 -5.45
CA ASP A 102 16.76 28.93 -4.47
C ASP A 102 15.59 28.41 -3.61
N LEU A 103 15.76 28.48 -2.30
CA LEU A 103 14.77 28.03 -1.31
C LEU A 103 13.55 28.96 -1.21
N ASP A 104 13.66 30.19 -1.72
CA ASP A 104 12.56 31.17 -1.73
C ASP A 104 11.64 30.99 -2.96
N THR A 105 11.87 29.94 -3.77
CA THR A 105 11.03 29.59 -4.91
C THR A 105 10.22 28.32 -4.67
N GLU A 106 9.15 28.12 -5.44
CA GLU A 106 8.32 26.92 -5.38
C GLU A 106 8.91 25.72 -6.15
N PHE A 107 10.13 25.83 -6.71
CA PHE A 107 10.74 24.77 -7.51
C PHE A 107 11.23 23.60 -6.66
N LEU A 108 10.92 22.38 -7.09
CA LEU A 108 11.70 21.21 -6.67
C LEU A 108 13.08 21.25 -7.33
N PHE A 109 14.06 20.57 -6.73
CA PHE A 109 15.47 20.67 -7.16
C PHE A 109 15.73 20.34 -8.64
N THR A 110 14.84 19.59 -9.31
CA THR A 110 14.95 19.24 -10.74
C THR A 110 14.12 20.12 -11.68
N GLU A 111 13.26 20.98 -11.15
CA GLU A 111 12.32 21.78 -11.93
C GLU A 111 12.97 23.11 -12.35
N THR A 112 12.60 23.59 -13.54
CA THR A 112 13.09 24.86 -14.09
C THR A 112 11.98 25.86 -14.37
N ALA A 113 10.73 25.40 -14.37
CA ALA A 113 9.53 26.21 -14.55
C ALA A 113 8.33 25.46 -13.97
N LEU A 114 7.38 26.22 -13.44
CA LEU A 114 6.07 25.72 -13.04
C LEU A 114 5.01 26.24 -14.00
N THR A 115 3.96 25.45 -14.20
CA THR A 115 2.84 25.85 -15.05
C THR A 115 1.83 26.61 -14.21
N ASP A 116 1.55 27.85 -14.59
CA ASP A 116 0.48 28.63 -13.97
C ASP A 116 -0.90 28.09 -14.37
N PRO A 117 -1.89 28.13 -13.46
CA PRO A 117 -3.29 27.93 -13.84
C PRO A 117 -3.67 28.89 -14.97
N LYS A 118 -4.37 28.39 -15.99
CA LYS A 118 -4.85 29.22 -17.11
C LYS A 118 -5.73 30.38 -16.64
N GLU A 119 -6.49 30.14 -15.58
CA GLU A 119 -7.30 31.14 -14.90
C GLU A 119 -7.37 30.77 -13.41
N ALA A 120 -7.08 31.73 -12.54
CA ALA A 120 -7.27 31.62 -11.11
C ALA A 120 -8.58 32.34 -10.73
N LEU A 121 -9.64 31.57 -10.52
CA LEU A 121 -10.99 32.14 -10.30
C LEU A 121 -11.11 33.01 -9.05
N GLY A 122 -10.19 32.87 -8.08
CA GLY A 122 -10.22 33.63 -6.82
C GLY A 122 -11.55 33.53 -6.07
N LYS A 123 -12.36 32.51 -6.37
CA LYS A 123 -13.77 32.48 -5.97
C LYS A 123 -13.90 31.96 -4.55
N LYS A 124 -14.18 32.88 -3.64
CA LYS A 124 -14.65 32.54 -2.30
C LYS A 124 -16.11 32.10 -2.37
N PHE A 125 -16.44 31.01 -1.69
CA PHE A 125 -17.81 30.58 -1.48
C PHE A 125 -18.20 30.99 -0.06
N ASP A 126 -18.95 32.08 0.05
CA ASP A 126 -19.48 32.53 1.33
C ASP A 126 -20.69 31.67 1.71
N VAL A 127 -20.63 31.05 2.89
CA VAL A 127 -21.75 30.33 3.50
C VAL A 127 -22.36 31.25 4.54
N THR A 128 -23.60 31.67 4.32
CA THR A 128 -24.36 32.51 5.26
C THR A 128 -25.04 31.64 6.32
N ASP A 129 -25.50 32.25 7.41
CA ASP A 129 -26.25 31.51 8.44
C ASP A 129 -27.57 30.93 7.91
N ALA A 130 -28.15 31.52 6.86
CA ALA A 130 -29.34 30.99 6.19
C ALA A 130 -29.04 29.72 5.36
N ASP A 131 -27.79 29.54 4.94
CA ASP A 131 -27.34 28.35 4.21
C ASP A 131 -27.01 27.17 5.14
N LYS A 132 -26.93 27.44 6.46
CA LYS A 132 -26.68 26.42 7.48
C LYS A 132 -27.99 25.74 7.85
N THR A 133 -28.10 24.45 7.59
CA THR A 133 -29.14 23.61 8.19
C THR A 133 -28.73 23.19 9.60
N PHE A 134 -29.59 23.49 10.58
CA PHE A 134 -29.39 23.04 11.96
C PHE A 134 -29.63 21.53 12.05
N VAL A 135 -28.61 20.80 12.51
CA VAL A 135 -28.69 19.36 12.78
C VAL A 135 -28.35 19.15 14.26
N VAL A 136 -29.31 18.65 15.03
CA VAL A 136 -29.06 18.17 16.40
C VAL A 136 -28.35 16.82 16.27
N LYS A 137 -27.08 16.75 16.68
CA LYS A 137 -26.28 15.53 16.57
C LYS A 137 -26.64 14.42 17.57
N ASP A 138 -27.47 14.73 18.57
CA ASP A 138 -27.93 13.76 19.56
C ASP A 138 -29.47 13.73 19.59
N VAL A 139 -30.07 12.88 18.76
CA VAL A 139 -31.42 12.38 19.00
C VAL A 139 -31.28 10.86 19.18
N LEU A 140 -31.22 10.49 20.46
CA LEU A 140 -30.95 9.17 21.08
C LEU A 140 -29.46 8.83 21.31
#